data_AF-A0A1E1LDW4-F1
#
_entry.id   AF-A0A1E1LDW4-F1
#
_cell.length_a   1.000
_cell.length_b   1.000
_cell.length_c   1.000
_cell.angle_alpha   90.00
_cell.angle_beta   90.00
_cell.angle_gamma   90.00
#
_symmetry.space_group_name_H-M   'P 1'
#
loop_
_entity.id
_entity.type
_entity.pdbx_description
1 polymer ?
#
loop_
_entity_poly.entity_id
_entity_poly.type
_entity_poly.pdbx_seq_one_letter_code
_entity_poly.pdbx_strand_id
1 'polypeptide(L)'
;MRRATRSSTKTIASDKPMKPKPVDRKISQVDGRTVALEATPELLEAAKKKPIQSLSHRIDELTRENGRLRLEIRFHQQMQEAIETLQIDVKFAVETLERSILEFGSVQEVAEEDWCRTLDGT
;
A
#
# COMPACT_ATOMS: atom_id res chain seq x y z
N MET A 1 -38.75 -21.62 40.90
CA MET A 1 -37.40 -21.06 40.62
C MET A 1 -37.20 -19.81 41.46
N ARG A 2 -36.16 -19.78 42.31
CA ARG A 2 -35.86 -18.66 43.22
C ARG A 2 -35.10 -17.57 42.45
N ARG A 3 -35.67 -16.37 42.34
CA ARG A 3 -34.99 -15.20 41.76
C ARG A 3 -34.29 -14.46 42.89
N ALA A 4 -32.96 -14.44 42.86
CA ALA A 4 -32.13 -13.72 43.84
C ALA A 4 -32.51 -12.23 43.85
N THR A 5 -32.86 -11.72 45.03
CA THR A 5 -33.06 -10.30 45.28
C THR A 5 -31.73 -9.58 45.10
N ARG A 6 -31.56 -8.82 44.01
CA ARG A 6 -30.51 -7.81 43.93
C ARG A 6 -30.84 -6.74 44.96
N SER A 7 -30.03 -6.68 46.02
CA SER A 7 -30.02 -5.57 46.96
C SER A 7 -29.84 -4.27 46.17
N SER A 8 -30.88 -3.45 46.15
CA SER A 8 -30.83 -2.08 45.64
C SER A 8 -30.04 -1.26 46.64
N THR A 9 -28.74 -1.11 46.44
CA THR A 9 -27.94 -0.13 47.17
C THR A 9 -28.34 1.25 46.67
N LYS A 10 -29.32 1.82 47.38
CA LYS A 10 -29.73 3.22 47.34
C LYS A 10 -28.47 4.08 47.50
N THR A 11 -27.93 4.56 46.38
CA THR A 11 -26.77 5.45 46.39
C THR A 11 -27.31 6.83 46.79
N ILE A 12 -27.14 7.18 48.06
CA ILE A 12 -27.44 8.50 48.59
C ILE A 12 -26.53 9.46 47.83
N ALA A 13 -27.13 10.32 46.99
CA ALA A 13 -26.45 11.44 46.35
C ALA A 13 -26.00 12.40 47.46
N SER A 14 -24.81 12.16 47.98
CA SER A 14 -24.07 13.11 48.79
C SER A 14 -23.36 14.03 47.82
N ASP A 15 -23.58 15.33 47.95
CA ASP A 15 -22.93 16.41 47.18
C ASP A 15 -21.43 16.56 47.51
N LYS A 16 -20.83 15.49 48.03
CA LYS A 16 -19.43 15.42 48.46
C LYS A 16 -18.74 14.39 47.58
N PRO A 17 -17.53 14.68 47.08
CA PRO A 17 -16.78 13.74 46.28
C PRO A 17 -16.60 12.42 47.04
N MET A 18 -16.71 11.32 46.30
CA MET A 18 -16.55 9.98 46.85
C MET A 18 -15.19 9.86 47.53
N LYS A 19 -15.16 9.27 48.73
CA LYS A 19 -13.91 9.11 49.48
C LYS A 19 -12.93 8.24 48.67
N PRO A 20 -11.63 8.59 48.63
CA PRO A 20 -10.63 7.80 47.90
C PRO A 20 -10.59 6.36 48.39
N LYS A 21 -10.63 5.42 47.45
CA LYS A 21 -10.46 3.98 47.71
C LYS A 21 -9.01 3.68 48.13
N PRO A 22 -8.75 2.51 48.74
CA PRO A 22 -7.39 2.11 49.11
C PRO A 22 -6.39 2.14 47.94
N VAL A 23 -6.85 1.84 46.72
CA VAL A 23 -6.05 1.93 45.49
C VAL A 23 -5.67 3.38 45.19
N ASP A 24 -6.60 4.32 45.31
CA ASP A 24 -6.35 5.76 45.07
C ASP A 24 -5.28 6.30 46.01
N ARG A 25 -5.25 5.84 47.26
CA ARG A 25 -4.20 6.18 48.23
C ARG A 25 -2.84 5.62 47.82
N LYS A 26 -2.80 4.38 47.33
CA LYS A 26 -1.56 3.74 46.90
C LYS A 26 -0.98 4.38 45.64
N ILE A 27 -1.84 4.84 44.73
CA ILE A 27 -1.46 5.64 43.55
C ILE A 27 -0.93 7.01 43.98
N SER A 28 -1.60 7.66 44.94
CA SER A 28 -1.16 8.95 45.48
C SER A 28 0.17 8.87 46.22
N GLN A 29 0.46 7.76 46.92
CA GLN A 29 1.73 7.55 47.63
C GLN A 29 2.94 7.45 46.71
N VAL A 30 2.72 7.11 45.44
CA VAL A 30 3.77 7.05 44.41
C VAL A 30 3.69 8.23 43.46
N ASP A 31 2.95 9.30 43.79
CA ASP A 31 2.70 10.47 42.93
C ASP A 31 2.26 10.10 41.50
N GLY A 32 1.50 9.00 41.35
CA GLY A 32 1.10 8.50 40.03
C GLY A 32 2.23 7.85 39.20
N ARG A 33 3.42 7.66 39.77
CA ARG A 33 4.56 6.95 39.16
C ARG A 33 4.41 5.43 39.24
N THR A 34 3.34 4.89 38.69
CA THR A 34 3.24 3.45 38.46
C THR A 34 3.74 3.11 37.06
N VAL A 35 4.62 2.11 37.00
CA VAL A 35 5.37 1.64 35.82
C VAL A 35 4.46 1.36 34.62
N ALA A 36 4.24 2.37 33.79
CA ALA A 36 4.11 2.23 32.34
C ALA A 36 5.31 3.00 31.78
N LEU A 37 6.31 2.27 31.27
CA LEU A 37 7.68 2.74 30.98
C LEU A 37 7.81 4.00 30.10
N GLU A 38 6.71 4.53 29.54
CA GLU A 38 6.75 5.66 28.60
C GLU A 38 5.60 6.67 28.78
N ALA A 39 4.75 6.54 29.82
CA ALA A 39 3.59 7.42 29.98
C ALA A 39 3.78 8.39 31.16
N THR A 40 4.53 9.49 30.94
CA THR A 40 4.57 10.58 31.92
C THR A 40 3.21 11.30 31.99
N PRO A 41 2.87 11.94 33.11
CA PRO A 41 1.63 12.73 33.22
C PRO A 41 1.49 13.78 32.12
N GLU A 42 2.60 14.40 31.71
CA GLU A 42 2.66 15.38 30.63
C GLU A 42 2.35 14.74 29.27
N LEU A 43 2.84 13.52 29.01
CA LEU A 43 2.55 12.77 27.79
C LEU A 43 1.09 12.32 27.73
N LEU A 44 0.51 11.93 28.86
CA LEU A 44 -0.92 11.59 28.95
C LEU A 44 -1.81 12.82 28.74
N GLU A 45 -1.47 13.96 29.34
CA GLU A 45 -2.20 15.21 29.12
C GLU A 45 -2.01 15.75 27.69
N ALA A 46 -0.83 15.58 27.10
CA ALA A 46 -0.59 15.90 25.69
C ALA A 46 -1.39 14.97 24.76
N ALA A 47 -1.49 13.68 25.07
CA ALA A 47 -2.27 12.71 24.32
C ALA A 47 -3.78 12.99 24.40
N LYS A 48 -4.29 13.43 25.57
CA LYS A 48 -5.68 13.89 25.72
C LYS A 48 -5.99 15.15 24.93
N LYS A 49 -5.00 16.04 24.78
CA LYS A 49 -5.10 17.29 24.01
C LYS A 49 -4.89 17.08 22.51
N LYS A 50 -4.36 15.93 22.10
CA LYS A 50 -4.21 15.59 20.68
C LYS A 50 -5.62 15.43 20.10
N PRO A 51 -5.98 16.20 19.06
CA PRO A 51 -7.27 16.02 18.41
C PRO A 51 -7.31 14.59 17.89
N ILE A 52 -8.28 13.82 18.37
CA ILE A 52 -8.64 12.57 17.73
C ILE A 52 -9.15 13.00 16.35
N GLN A 53 -8.41 12.71 15.28
CA GLN A 53 -8.92 12.92 13.93
C GLN A 53 -10.27 12.21 13.88
N SER A 54 -11.33 12.95 13.51
CA SER A 54 -12.66 12.36 13.47
C SER A 54 -12.61 11.16 12.54
N LEU A 55 -13.25 10.05 12.93
CA LEU A 55 -13.29 8.86 12.08
C LEU A 55 -13.82 9.20 10.67
N SER A 56 -14.71 10.19 10.57
CA SER A 56 -15.18 10.76 9.31
C SER A 56 -14.04 11.31 8.45
N HIS A 57 -13.15 12.13 9.02
CA HIS A 57 -12.01 12.69 8.27
C HIS A 57 -11.09 11.58 7.76
N ARG A 58 -10.86 10.54 8.58
CA ARG A 58 -10.05 9.39 8.17
C ARG A 58 -10.71 8.57 7.05
N ILE A 59 -12.03 8.41 7.11
CA ILE A 59 -12.81 7.74 6.05
C ILE A 59 -12.70 8.53 4.74
N ASP A 60 -12.81 9.86 4.79
CA ASP A 60 -12.73 10.72 3.60
C ASP A 60 -11.34 10.67 2.96
N GLU A 61 -10.28 10.73 3.76
CA GLU A 61 -8.89 10.55 3.29
C GLU A 61 -8.72 9.20 2.58
N LEU A 62 -9.10 8.10 3.24
CA LEU A 62 -8.95 6.75 2.70
C LEU A 62 -9.81 6.53 1.45
N THR A 63 -10.97 7.19 1.36
CA THR A 63 -11.83 7.13 0.18
C THR A 63 -11.17 7.81 -1.02
N ARG A 64 -10.55 8.98 -0.79
CA ARG A 64 -9.78 9.69 -1.84
C ARG A 64 -8.58 8.88 -2.28
N GLU A 65 -7.83 8.32 -1.33
CA GLU A 65 -6.66 7.49 -1.62
C GLU A 65 -7.05 6.24 -2.43
N ASN A 66 -8.12 5.54 -2.04
CA ASN A 66 -8.64 4.41 -2.80
C ASN A 66 -9.06 4.81 -4.22
N GLY A 67 -9.69 5.98 -4.39
CA GLY A 67 -10.02 6.52 -5.70
C GLY A 67 -8.79 6.71 -6.57
N ARG A 68 -7.73 7.32 -6.02
CA ARG A 68 -6.46 7.53 -6.70
C ARG A 68 -5.79 6.21 -7.09
N LEU A 69 -5.73 5.25 -6.17
CA LEU A 69 -5.12 3.93 -6.41
C LEU A 69 -5.86 3.15 -7.50
N ARG A 70 -7.19 3.24 -7.56
CA ARG A 70 -7.97 2.61 -8.64
C ARG A 70 -7.65 3.18 -10.02
N LEU A 71 -7.45 4.50 -10.11
CA LEU A 71 -7.04 5.15 -11.35
C LEU A 71 -5.63 4.72 -11.78
N GLU A 72 -4.70 4.63 -10.82
CA GLU A 72 -3.33 4.17 -11.04
C GLU A 72 -3.30 2.71 -11.52
N ILE A 73 -4.07 1.82 -10.89
CA ILE A 73 -4.23 0.42 -11.33
C ILE A 73 -4.74 0.36 -12.77
N ARG A 74 -5.79 1.14 -13.10
CA ARG A 74 -6.35 1.16 -14.45
C ARG A 74 -5.34 1.63 -15.48
N PHE A 75 -4.56 2.68 -15.17
CA PHE A 75 -3.51 3.17 -16.04
C PHE A 75 -2.46 2.08 -16.31
N HIS A 76 -1.96 1.42 -15.27
CA HIS A 76 -0.97 0.36 -15.44
C HIS A 76 -1.50 -0.84 -16.23
N GLN A 77 -2.76 -1.24 -16.02
CA GLN A 77 -3.39 -2.30 -16.80
C GLN A 77 -3.44 -1.97 -18.30
N GLN A 78 -3.81 -0.72 -18.64
CA GLN A 78 -3.83 -0.28 -20.04
C GLN A 78 -2.44 -0.25 -20.67
N MET A 79 -1.43 0.20 -19.92
CA MET A 79 -0.05 0.22 -20.41
C MET A 79 0.53 -1.19 -20.57
N GLN A 80 0.18 -2.11 -19.68
CA GLN A 80 0.59 -3.52 -19.77
C GLN A 80 0.13 -4.15 -21.09
N GLU A 81 -1.16 -4.01 -21.43
CA GLU A 81 -1.73 -4.53 -22.67
C GLU A 81 -1.07 -3.93 -23.92
N ALA A 82 -0.80 -2.63 -23.90
CA ALA A 82 -0.11 -1.94 -24.99
C ALA A 82 1.34 -2.43 -25.16
N ILE A 83 2.06 -2.66 -24.06
CA ILE A 83 3.44 -3.16 -24.08
C ILE A 83 3.49 -4.60 -24.62
N GLU A 84 2.57 -5.46 -24.22
CA GLU A 84 2.50 -6.84 -24.70
C GLU A 84 2.27 -6.89 -26.21
N THR A 85 1.38 -6.04 -26.73
CA THR A 85 1.15 -5.90 -28.17
C THR A 85 2.42 -5.42 -28.89
N LEU A 86 3.07 -4.37 -28.38
CA LEU A 86 4.30 -3.85 -28.95
C LEU A 86 5.42 -4.90 -29.00
N GLN A 87 5.55 -5.73 -27.95
CA GLN A 87 6.56 -6.80 -27.91
C GLN A 87 6.34 -7.83 -29.02
N ILE A 88 5.09 -8.20 -29.29
CA ILE A 88 4.74 -9.12 -30.38
C ILE A 88 5.12 -8.50 -31.74
N ASP A 89 4.74 -7.24 -31.95
CA ASP A 89 5.03 -6.54 -33.21
C ASP A 89 6.53 -6.38 -33.46
N VAL A 90 7.29 -5.99 -32.43
CA VAL A 90 8.75 -5.85 -32.52
C VAL A 90 9.40 -7.20 -32.82
N LYS A 91 8.97 -8.27 -32.14
CA LYS A 91 9.50 -9.62 -32.40
C LYS A 91 9.25 -10.02 -33.85
N PHE A 92 8.04 -9.81 -34.36
CA PHE A 92 7.69 -10.12 -35.75
C PHE A 92 8.54 -9.30 -36.74
N ALA A 93 8.74 -8.01 -36.47
CA ALA A 93 9.57 -7.15 -37.32
C ALA A 93 11.03 -7.61 -37.37
N VAL A 94 11.61 -8.01 -36.23
CA VAL A 94 12.97 -8.55 -36.16
C VAL A 94 13.10 -9.85 -36.94
N GLU A 95 12.21 -10.82 -36.72
CA GLU A 95 12.21 -12.11 -37.44
C GLU A 95 12.03 -11.93 -38.96
N THR A 96 11.26 -10.92 -39.37
CA THR A 96 11.07 -10.57 -40.77
C THR A 96 12.35 -9.98 -41.36
N LEU A 97 12.98 -9.03 -40.67
CA LEU A 97 14.24 -8.42 -41.09
C LEU A 97 15.38 -9.44 -41.20
N GLU A 98 15.52 -10.31 -40.20
CA GLU A 98 16.53 -11.38 -40.21
C GLU A 98 16.39 -12.27 -41.45
N ARG A 99 15.15 -12.67 -41.78
CA ARG A 99 14.86 -13.46 -42.97
C ARG A 99 15.20 -12.73 -44.25
N SER A 100 14.79 -11.46 -44.38
CA SER A 100 15.08 -10.66 -45.57
C SER A 100 16.58 -10.45 -45.77
N ILE A 101 17.36 -10.29 -44.70
CA ILE A 101 18.82 -10.18 -44.77
C ILE A 101 19.44 -11.50 -45.26
N LEU A 102 18.97 -12.65 -44.75
CA LEU A 102 19.44 -13.97 -45.20
C LEU A 102 19.12 -14.21 -46.68
N GLU A 103 17.89 -13.89 -47.11
CA GLU A 103 17.48 -14.00 -48.51
C GLU A 103 18.35 -13.11 -49.40
N PHE A 104 18.56 -11.85 -49.01
CA PHE A 104 19.42 -10.93 -49.75
C PHE A 104 20.87 -11.45 -49.85
N GLY A 105 21.43 -11.95 -48.75
CA GLY A 105 22.78 -12.52 -48.75
C GLY A 105 22.93 -13.69 -49.72
N SER A 106 21.92 -14.56 -49.80
CA SER A 106 21.92 -15.68 -50.77
C SER A 106 21.90 -15.20 -52.22
N VAL A 107 21.13 -14.15 -52.53
CA VAL A 107 21.07 -13.56 -53.86
C VAL A 107 22.40 -12.87 -54.20
N GLN A 108 23.00 -12.18 -53.23
CA GLN A 108 24.29 -11.54 -53.40
C GLN A 108 25.39 -12.56 -53.72
N GLU A 109 25.47 -13.66 -52.96
CA GLU A 109 26.47 -14.72 -53.19
C GLU A 109 26.35 -15.32 -54.60
N VAL A 110 25.13 -15.64 -55.03
CA VAL A 110 24.86 -16.15 -56.38
C VAL A 110 25.28 -15.14 -57.46
N ALA A 111 24.98 -13.86 -57.26
CA ALA A 111 25.34 -12.81 -58.20
C ALA A 111 26.87 -12.60 -58.28
N GLU A 112 27.57 -12.69 -57.15
CA GLU A 112 29.03 -12.60 -57.07
C GLU A 112 29.71 -13.79 -57.75
N GLU A 113 29.19 -15.01 -57.57
CA GLU A 113 29.66 -16.20 -58.28
C GLU A 113 29.50 -16.08 -59.79
N ASP A 114 28.32 -15.67 -60.25
CA ASP A 114 28.03 -15.50 -61.68
C ASP A 114 28.96 -14.44 -62.29
N TRP A 115 29.16 -13.32 -61.58
CA TRP A 115 30.09 -12.28 -61.99
C TRP A 115 31.54 -12.80 -62.13
N CYS A 116 32.06 -13.53 -61.14
CA CYS A 116 33.41 -14.10 -61.22
C CYS A 116 33.56 -15.06 -62.42
N ARG A 117 32.56 -15.92 -62.66
CA ARG A 117 32.57 -16.85 -63.80
C ARG A 117 32.61 -16.14 -65.14
N THR A 118 31.92 -15.00 -65.28
CA THR A 118 31.95 -14.22 -66.52
C THR A 118 33.32 -13.59 -66.80
N LEU A 119 34.08 -13.25 -65.75
CA LEU A 119 35.41 -12.65 -65.87
C LEU A 119 36.51 -13.70 -66.13
N ASP A 120 36.38 -14.90 -65.57
CA ASP A 120 37.33 -16.00 -65.79
C ASP A 120 37.15 -16.70 -67.16
N GLY A 121 36.06 -16.43 -67.87
CA GLY A 121 35.70 -17.01 -69.17
C GLY A 121 36.19 -16.24 -70.41
N THR A 122 36.97 -15.16 -70.23
CA THR A 122 37.59 -14.35 -71.32
C THR A 122 39.11 -14.40 -71.26
#